data_AF-A0A2S2PID7-F1
#
_entry.id   AF-A0A2S2PID7-F1
#
_cell.length_a   1.000
_cell.length_b   1.000
_cell.length_c   1.000
_cell.angle_alpha   90.00
_cell.angle_beta   90.00
_cell.angle_gamma   90.00
#
_symmetry.space_group_name_H-M   'P 1'
#
loop_
_entity.id
_entity.type
_entity.pdbx_description
1 polymer ?
#
loop_
_entity_poly.entity_id
_entity_poly.type
_entity_poly.pdbx_seq_one_letter_code
_entity_poly.pdbx_strand_id
1 'polypeptide(L)'
;MLDLSNQHSDSDTTRFINKLLSDNSKQVGLLINERYVNIPPPISVPLFHAIRKELFNLKSKNPLYNFDYLIMISKLYKMKKDKKGKNLEGCEVFWSNAEEEFFDEAADYKFEFCVQNDKGTGLAGNWVESDPEMIPFRRVLIFTLEKFHTITNTLASFLEPAGTVYNSAYKPGSI
;
A
#
# COMPACT_ATOMS: atom_id res chain seq x y z
N MET A 1 -14.52 5.41 0.11
CA MET A 1 -13.23 6.16 0.15
C MET A 1 -13.43 7.57 0.64
N LEU A 2 -14.28 8.38 -0.01
CA LEU A 2 -14.58 9.77 0.41
C LEU A 2 -15.10 9.87 1.84
N ASP A 3 -16.08 9.03 2.22
CA ASP A 3 -16.62 9.05 3.59
C ASP A 3 -15.55 8.71 4.62
N LEU A 4 -14.73 7.68 4.33
CA LEU A 4 -13.65 7.24 5.22
C LEU A 4 -12.56 8.32 5.34
N SER A 5 -12.19 9.00 4.24
CA SER A 5 -11.21 10.10 4.33
C SER A 5 -11.75 11.28 5.13
N ASN A 6 -13.04 11.63 4.95
CA ASN A 6 -13.67 12.71 5.71
C ASN A 6 -13.71 12.43 7.22
N GLN A 7 -13.81 11.15 7.60
CA GLN A 7 -13.90 10.72 9.00
C GLN A 7 -12.54 10.50 9.65
N HIS A 8 -11.52 10.10 8.89
CA HIS A 8 -10.30 9.52 9.45
C HIS A 8 -9.00 10.17 8.94
N SER A 9 -9.07 11.16 8.06
CA SER A 9 -7.88 11.88 7.57
C SER A 9 -7.85 13.33 8.03
N ASP A 10 -6.69 13.96 7.90
CA ASP A 10 -6.55 15.40 8.10
C ASP A 10 -7.24 16.19 6.97
N SER A 11 -7.38 17.50 7.17
CA SER A 11 -8.07 18.38 6.22
C SER A 11 -7.38 18.46 4.85
N ASP A 12 -6.06 18.38 4.80
CA ASP A 12 -5.30 18.46 3.54
C ASP A 12 -5.46 17.17 2.74
N THR A 13 -5.34 16.00 3.39
CA THR A 13 -5.61 14.69 2.78
C THR A 13 -7.05 14.59 2.28
N THR A 14 -8.02 14.99 3.10
CA THR A 14 -9.43 15.00 2.71
C THR A 14 -9.66 15.87 1.46
N ARG A 15 -9.14 17.10 1.46
CA ARG A 15 -9.29 18.03 0.33
C ARG A 15 -8.64 17.46 -0.93
N PHE A 16 -7.46 16.85 -0.80
CA PHE A 16 -6.77 16.23 -1.92
C PHE A 16 -7.58 15.07 -2.52
N ILE A 17 -8.08 14.14 -1.70
CA ILE A 17 -8.87 13.00 -2.17
C ILE A 17 -10.15 13.45 -2.88
N ASN A 18 -10.87 14.43 -2.30
CA ASN A 18 -12.06 14.99 -2.93
C ASN A 18 -11.74 15.59 -4.31
N LYS A 19 -10.64 16.34 -4.41
CA LYS A 19 -10.18 16.91 -5.68
C LYS A 19 -9.80 15.83 -6.69
N LEU A 20 -8.98 14.86 -6.26
CA LEU A 20 -8.46 13.79 -7.11
C LEU A 20 -9.59 12.94 -7.70
N LEU A 21 -10.58 12.57 -6.89
CA LEU A 21 -11.70 11.71 -7.33
C LEU A 21 -12.78 12.47 -8.12
N SER A 22 -12.81 13.80 -8.03
CA SER A 22 -13.72 14.64 -8.83
C SER A 22 -13.12 15.10 -10.16
N ASP A 23 -11.81 14.93 -10.35
CA ASP A 23 -11.08 15.38 -11.53
C ASP A 23 -11.01 14.28 -12.59
N ASN A 24 -11.92 14.35 -13.57
CA ASN A 24 -11.97 13.40 -14.69
C ASN A 24 -10.76 13.49 -15.64
N SER A 25 -9.87 14.49 -15.48
CA SER A 25 -8.62 14.57 -16.25
C SER A 25 -7.50 13.71 -15.66
N LYS A 26 -7.68 13.23 -14.41
CA LYS A 26 -6.71 12.42 -13.69
C LYS A 26 -7.14 10.97 -13.65
N GLN A 27 -6.24 10.08 -14.04
CA GLN A 27 -6.49 8.65 -13.95
C GLN A 27 -5.93 8.09 -12.66
N VAL A 28 -6.77 7.35 -11.94
CA VAL A 28 -6.43 6.77 -10.65
C VAL A 28 -6.55 5.27 -10.73
N GLY A 29 -5.46 4.56 -10.42
CA GLY A 29 -5.43 3.11 -10.36
C GLY A 29 -5.60 2.60 -8.92
N LEU A 30 -6.29 1.48 -8.75
CA LEU A 30 -6.30 0.74 -7.49
C LEU A 30 -5.26 -0.38 -7.57
N LEU A 31 -4.22 -0.31 -6.74
CA LEU A 31 -3.19 -1.33 -6.63
C LEU A 31 -3.52 -2.25 -5.44
N ILE A 32 -3.71 -3.54 -5.74
CA ILE A 32 -3.97 -4.58 -4.74
C ILE A 32 -2.71 -5.42 -4.60
N ASN A 33 -2.08 -5.36 -3.43
CA ASN A 33 -0.94 -6.21 -3.07
C ASN A 33 -1.37 -7.16 -1.94
N GLU A 34 -1.55 -8.43 -2.25
CA GLU A 34 -1.97 -9.43 -1.26
C GLU A 34 -1.23 -10.74 -1.53
N ARG A 35 -0.82 -11.41 -0.44
CA ARG A 35 -0.20 -12.73 -0.49
C ARG A 35 -0.59 -13.53 0.74
N TYR A 36 -0.45 -14.85 0.66
CA TYR A 36 -0.57 -15.71 1.83
C TYR A 36 0.54 -15.40 2.85
N VAL A 37 0.23 -15.52 4.14
CA VAL A 37 1.13 -15.20 5.26
C VAL A 37 2.46 -15.96 5.18
N ASN A 38 2.44 -17.18 4.64
CA ASN A 38 3.62 -18.04 4.51
C ASN A 38 4.49 -17.74 3.28
N ILE A 39 4.06 -16.86 2.36
CA ILE A 39 4.85 -16.47 1.19
C ILE A 39 5.74 -15.29 1.61
N PRO A 40 7.07 -15.34 1.40
CA PRO A 40 7.96 -14.30 1.90
C PRO A 40 7.92 -13.00 1.06
N PRO A 41 8.25 -11.83 1.64
CA PRO A 41 8.22 -10.53 0.96
C PRO A 41 8.95 -10.43 -0.40
N PRO A 42 10.11 -11.10 -0.65
CA PRO A 42 10.83 -10.97 -1.92
C PRO A 42 10.03 -11.37 -3.17
N ILE A 43 8.95 -12.15 -3.04
CA ILE A 43 8.06 -12.46 -4.17
C ILE A 43 7.42 -11.20 -4.78
N SER A 44 7.24 -10.15 -3.98
CA SER A 44 6.59 -8.92 -4.40
C SER A 44 7.40 -8.19 -5.48
N VAL A 45 8.73 -8.35 -5.48
CA VAL A 45 9.63 -7.69 -6.43
C VAL A 45 9.35 -8.10 -7.89
N PRO A 46 9.40 -9.39 -8.28
CA PRO A 46 9.06 -9.80 -9.64
C PRO A 46 7.60 -9.52 -9.99
N LEU A 47 6.68 -9.51 -9.03
CA LEU A 47 5.26 -9.18 -9.25
C LEU A 47 5.07 -7.70 -9.59
N PHE A 48 5.69 -6.79 -8.84
CA PHE A 48 5.67 -5.37 -9.15
C PHE A 48 6.39 -5.07 -10.48
N HIS A 49 7.47 -5.78 -10.79
CA HIS A 49 8.11 -5.67 -12.09
C HIS A 49 7.17 -6.07 -13.24
N ALA A 50 6.41 -7.17 -13.08
CA ALA A 50 5.41 -7.58 -14.06
C ALA A 50 4.34 -6.49 -14.26
N ILE A 51 3.81 -5.92 -13.18
CA ILE A 51 2.83 -4.81 -13.24
C ILE A 51 3.41 -3.61 -13.99
N ARG A 52 4.66 -3.21 -13.69
CA ARG A 52 5.32 -2.08 -14.39
C ARG A 52 5.44 -2.33 -15.89
N LYS A 53 5.83 -3.54 -16.27
CA LYS A 53 5.95 -3.95 -17.67
C LYS A 53 4.60 -3.92 -18.37
N GLU A 54 3.54 -4.39 -17.72
CA GLU A 54 2.19 -4.33 -18.25
C GLU A 54 1.70 -2.90 -18.43
N LEU A 55 1.89 -2.03 -17.43
CA LEU A 55 1.54 -0.60 -17.52
C LEU A 55 2.28 0.09 -18.68
N PHE A 56 3.58 -0.17 -18.84
CA PHE A 56 4.36 0.36 -19.96
C PHE A 56 3.83 -0.13 -21.32
N ASN A 57 3.51 -1.43 -21.43
CA ASN A 57 2.97 -2.01 -22.65
C ASN A 57 1.56 -1.52 -22.97
N LEU A 58 0.74 -1.24 -21.96
CA LEU A 58 -0.60 -0.67 -22.14
C LEU A 58 -0.51 0.76 -22.63
N LYS A 59 0.34 1.59 -22.00
CA LYS A 59 0.56 2.99 -22.41
C LYS A 59 1.11 3.11 -23.82
N SER A 60 2.01 2.21 -24.24
CA SER A 60 2.55 2.21 -25.61
C SER A 60 1.52 1.78 -26.67
N LYS A 61 0.56 0.93 -26.33
CA LYS A 61 -0.53 0.51 -27.22
C LYS A 61 -1.68 1.50 -27.27
N ASN A 62 -1.99 2.13 -26.14
CA ASN A 62 -3.06 3.10 -26.04
C ASN A 62 -2.65 4.20 -25.03
N PRO A 63 -2.34 5.42 -25.52
CA PRO A 63 -1.95 6.55 -24.67
C PRO A 63 -3.00 6.97 -23.63
N LEU A 64 -4.25 6.50 -23.78
CA LEU A 64 -5.30 6.71 -22.80
C LEU A 64 -5.08 5.92 -21.50
N TYR A 65 -4.15 4.96 -21.43
CA TYR A 65 -3.77 4.33 -20.16
C TYR A 65 -2.59 5.08 -19.55
N ASN A 66 -2.88 6.16 -18.82
CA ASN A 66 -1.90 7.02 -18.20
C ASN A 66 -2.33 7.38 -16.76
N PHE A 67 -2.13 6.44 -15.84
CA PHE A 67 -2.39 6.65 -14.42
C PHE A 67 -1.51 7.75 -13.85
N ASP A 68 -2.12 8.77 -13.26
CA ASP A 68 -1.43 9.83 -12.52
C ASP A 68 -1.11 9.37 -11.09
N TYR A 69 -2.09 8.72 -10.45
CA TYR A 69 -2.02 8.27 -9.06
C TYR A 69 -2.42 6.81 -8.92
N LEU A 70 -1.85 6.17 -7.92
CA LEU A 70 -2.24 4.85 -7.45
C LEU A 70 -2.73 4.95 -6.00
N ILE A 71 -3.77 4.18 -5.71
CA ILE A 71 -4.29 3.97 -4.37
C ILE A 71 -3.95 2.54 -3.97
N MET A 72 -3.34 2.35 -2.80
CA MET A 72 -3.13 1.05 -2.17
C MET A 72 -3.88 1.00 -0.84
N ILE A 73 -4.48 -0.15 -0.53
CA ILE A 73 -5.11 -0.39 0.77
C ILE A 73 -4.33 -1.49 1.47
N SER A 74 -3.61 -1.10 2.51
CA SER A 74 -2.75 -1.97 3.29
C SER A 74 -3.41 -2.46 4.56
N LYS A 75 -3.09 -3.70 4.94
CA LYS A 75 -3.55 -4.32 6.18
C LYS A 75 -2.44 -4.25 7.24
N LEU A 76 -2.73 -3.62 8.37
CA LEU A 76 -1.80 -3.52 9.48
C LEU A 76 -2.50 -3.74 10.81
N TYR A 77 -1.71 -4.07 11.83
CA TYR A 77 -2.14 -4.19 13.21
C TYR A 77 -1.38 -3.18 14.05
N LYS A 78 -2.05 -2.64 15.07
CA LYS A 78 -1.43 -1.74 16.04
C LYS A 78 -1.48 -2.36 17.42
N MET A 79 -0.34 -2.35 18.10
CA MET A 79 -0.22 -2.81 19.48
C MET A 79 0.06 -1.62 20.40
N LYS A 80 -0.74 -1.48 21.45
CA LYS A 80 -0.53 -0.46 22.47
C LYS A 80 0.61 -0.87 23.39
N LYS A 81 1.52 0.06 23.68
CA LYS A 81 2.60 -0.17 24.65
C LYS A 81 2.10 -0.11 26.10
N ASP A 82 1.01 0.62 26.37
CA ASP A 82 0.41 0.77 27.69
C ASP A 82 -1.11 0.58 27.69
N LYS A 83 -1.61 -0.32 28.54
CA LYS A 83 -3.04 -0.68 28.69
C LYS A 83 -3.94 0.47 29.19
N LYS A 84 -3.37 1.61 29.57
CA LYS A 84 -4.10 2.75 30.20
C LYS A 84 -4.37 3.93 29.26
N GLY A 85 -3.78 3.95 28.07
CA GLY A 85 -3.96 5.03 27.08
C GLY A 85 -5.13 4.78 26.13
N LYS A 86 -6.08 5.72 26.05
CA LYS A 86 -7.10 5.73 24.98
C LYS A 86 -6.51 6.17 23.63
N ASN A 87 -5.37 6.84 23.63
CA ASN A 87 -4.75 7.35 22.41
C ASN A 87 -3.87 6.29 21.74
N LEU A 88 -3.94 6.21 20.40
CA LEU A 88 -3.15 5.28 19.59
C LEU A 88 -1.79 5.87 19.14
N GLU A 89 -1.48 7.08 19.62
CA GLU A 89 -0.18 7.72 19.41
C GLU A 89 0.93 6.90 20.10
N GLY A 90 1.97 6.52 19.34
CA GLY A 90 3.10 5.72 19.84
C GLY A 90 2.89 4.20 19.84
N CYS A 91 1.82 3.69 19.23
CA CYS A 91 1.62 2.25 19.04
C CYS A 91 2.66 1.66 18.07
N GLU A 92 3.05 0.41 18.33
CA GLU A 92 3.86 -0.37 17.41
C GLU A 92 2.99 -0.86 16.25
N VAL A 93 3.50 -0.73 15.01
CA VAL A 93 2.78 -1.07 13.78
C VAL A 93 3.35 -2.37 13.22
N PHE A 94 2.47 -3.33 12.97
CA PHE A 94 2.79 -4.61 12.35
C PHE A 94 2.09 -4.71 11.00
N TRP A 95 2.86 -4.77 9.92
CA TRP A 95 2.33 -4.90 8.56
C TRP A 95 2.00 -6.36 8.25
N SER A 96 0.86 -6.60 7.60
CA SER A 96 0.56 -7.95 7.07
C SER A 96 1.53 -8.32 5.94
N ASN A 97 1.86 -7.33 5.11
CA ASN A 97 2.83 -7.43 4.04
C ASN A 97 3.97 -6.42 4.31
N ALA A 98 5.13 -6.92 4.74
CA ALA A 98 6.25 -6.06 5.15
C ALA A 98 6.76 -5.13 4.04
N GLU A 99 6.66 -5.54 2.78
CA GLU A 99 7.01 -4.71 1.63
C GLU A 99 6.18 -3.42 1.50
N GLU A 100 5.00 -3.37 2.12
CA GLU A 100 4.11 -2.20 2.07
C GLU A 100 4.59 -1.03 2.92
N GLU A 101 5.54 -1.27 3.85
CA GLU A 101 6.17 -0.22 4.65
C GLU A 101 6.90 0.80 3.75
N PHE A 102 7.58 0.35 2.70
CA PHE A 102 8.24 1.23 1.72
C PHE A 102 7.25 2.14 0.98
N PHE A 103 6.02 1.66 0.76
CA PHE A 103 4.97 2.46 0.14
C PHE A 103 4.39 3.46 1.12
N ASP A 104 4.26 3.09 2.40
CA ASP A 104 3.78 3.98 3.46
C ASP A 104 4.71 5.18 3.69
N GLU A 105 6.02 4.95 3.69
CA GLU A 105 7.03 5.99 3.84
C GLU A 105 7.02 6.98 2.68
N ALA A 106 6.81 6.48 1.46
CA ALA A 106 6.86 7.28 0.23
C ALA A 106 5.51 7.89 -0.16
N ALA A 107 4.40 7.53 0.48
CA ALA A 107 3.06 8.00 0.12
C ALA A 107 2.95 9.54 0.15
N ASP A 108 2.25 10.12 -0.83
CA ASP A 108 1.93 11.55 -0.86
C ASP A 108 0.87 11.91 0.18
N TYR A 109 -0.14 11.06 0.29
CA TYR A 109 -1.23 11.18 1.25
C TYR A 109 -1.58 9.82 1.81
N LYS A 110 -1.92 9.78 3.09
CA LYS A 110 -2.35 8.55 3.74
C LYS A 110 -3.32 8.83 4.87
N PHE A 111 -4.22 7.88 5.09
CA PHE A 111 -5.08 7.87 6.26
C PHE A 111 -5.40 6.43 6.63
N GLU A 112 -5.88 6.21 7.84
CA GLU A 112 -6.14 4.88 8.34
C GLU A 112 -7.38 4.84 9.22
N PHE A 113 -8.00 3.67 9.28
CA PHE A 113 -9.20 3.46 10.08
C PHE A 113 -9.19 2.08 10.73
N CYS A 114 -9.74 2.02 11.94
CA CYS A 114 -9.84 0.79 12.72
C CYS A 114 -10.96 -0.08 12.15
N VAL A 115 -10.69 -1.38 11.96
CA VAL A 115 -11.69 -2.35 11.47
C VAL A 115 -12.05 -3.40 12.53
N GLN A 116 -11.68 -3.16 13.80
CA GLN A 116 -11.92 -4.10 14.90
C GLN A 116 -13.42 -4.44 15.08
N ASN A 117 -14.30 -3.47 14.82
CA ASN A 117 -15.75 -3.63 14.98
C ASN A 117 -16.48 -3.92 13.66
N ASP A 118 -15.76 -4.01 12.54
CA ASP A 118 -16.36 -4.32 11.25
C ASP A 118 -16.64 -5.83 11.16
N LYS A 119 -17.89 -6.21 11.44
CA LYS A 119 -18.37 -7.61 11.47
C LYS A 119 -18.36 -8.35 10.11
N GLY A 120 -17.73 -7.78 9.07
CA GLY A 120 -18.03 -8.10 7.66
C GLY A 120 -16.89 -8.63 6.79
N THR A 121 -15.69 -8.91 7.28
CA THR A 121 -14.63 -9.48 6.42
C THR A 121 -14.16 -10.84 6.94
N GLY A 122 -14.56 -11.90 6.22
CA GLY A 122 -14.26 -13.32 6.50
C GLY A 122 -12.78 -13.73 6.37
N LEU A 123 -11.86 -12.79 6.61
CA LEU A 123 -10.43 -13.01 6.79
C LEU A 123 -9.95 -12.60 8.18
N ALA A 124 -10.85 -12.17 9.07
CA ALA A 124 -10.62 -12.29 10.51
C ALA A 124 -10.57 -13.79 10.82
N GLY A 125 -9.41 -14.41 10.58
CA GLY A 125 -9.12 -15.72 11.12
C GLY A 125 -9.45 -15.70 12.61
N ASN A 126 -9.90 -16.84 13.13
CA ASN A 126 -10.07 -17.06 14.55
C ASN A 126 -8.70 -16.95 15.24
N TRP A 127 -8.19 -15.73 15.41
CA TRP A 127 -7.04 -15.43 16.23
C TRP A 127 -7.55 -15.53 17.67
N VAL A 128 -7.15 -16.63 18.28
CA VAL A 128 -7.51 -17.09 19.62
C VAL A 128 -7.48 -15.95 20.63
N GLU A 129 -8.48 -15.95 21.50
CA GLU A 129 -8.76 -15.06 22.64
C GLU A 129 -7.64 -14.94 23.71
N SER A 130 -6.37 -15.07 23.35
CA SER A 130 -5.28 -15.23 24.32
C SER A 130 -4.07 -14.30 24.16
N ASP A 131 -4.17 -13.18 23.44
CA ASP A 131 -3.16 -12.11 23.57
C ASP A 131 -3.79 -10.70 23.61
N PRO A 132 -3.35 -9.83 24.52
CA PRO A 132 -3.93 -8.50 24.64
C PRO A 132 -3.45 -7.60 23.48
N GLU A 133 -4.43 -7.08 22.72
CA GLU A 133 -4.38 -5.76 22.08
C GLU A 133 -3.68 -5.58 20.72
N MET A 134 -3.67 -6.58 19.81
CA MET A 134 -3.44 -6.29 18.38
C MET A 134 -4.73 -5.80 17.71
N ILE A 135 -4.82 -4.50 17.47
CA ILE A 135 -6.02 -3.86 16.89
C ILE A 135 -5.84 -3.79 15.36
N PRO A 136 -6.75 -4.35 14.55
CA PRO A 136 -6.63 -4.35 13.10
C PRO A 136 -7.03 -2.99 12.52
N PHE A 137 -6.21 -2.53 11.57
CA PHE A 137 -6.42 -1.31 10.81
C PHE A 137 -6.34 -1.58 9.31
N ARG A 138 -6.93 -0.65 8.56
CA ARG A 138 -6.66 -0.48 7.14
C ARG A 138 -6.02 0.88 6.96
N ARG A 139 -4.95 0.94 6.19
CA ARG A 139 -4.32 2.18 5.79
C ARG A 139 -4.43 2.36 4.29
N VAL A 140 -4.91 3.51 3.89
CA VAL A 140 -5.03 3.90 2.49
C VAL A 140 -3.84 4.78 2.17
N LEU A 141 -3.08 4.38 1.16
CA LEU A 141 -1.90 5.07 0.66
C LEU A 141 -2.20 5.60 -0.73
N ILE A 142 -1.81 6.85 -0.99
CA ILE A 142 -1.96 7.49 -2.29
C ILE A 142 -0.61 8.02 -2.71
N PHE A 143 -0.16 7.62 -3.88
CA PHE A 143 1.13 8.03 -4.44
C PHE A 143 1.07 8.11 -5.95
N THR A 144 1.94 8.90 -6.56
CA THR A 144 2.05 8.99 -8.02
C THR A 144 2.56 7.69 -8.65
N LEU A 145 2.25 7.48 -9.94
CA LEU A 145 2.82 6.36 -10.71
C LEU A 145 4.36 6.42 -10.75
N GLU A 146 4.95 7.62 -10.79
CA GLU A 146 6.40 7.79 -10.73
C GLU A 146 6.98 7.25 -9.40
N LYS A 147 6.33 7.58 -8.27
CA LYS A 147 6.72 7.05 -6.96
C LYS A 147 6.61 5.53 -6.92
N PHE A 148 5.60 4.94 -7.55
CA PHE A 148 5.51 3.48 -7.67
C PHE A 148 6.76 2.88 -8.33
N HIS A 149 7.28 3.50 -9.40
CA HIS A 149 8.52 3.08 -10.04
C HIS A 149 9.73 3.22 -9.10
N THR A 150 9.85 4.34 -8.39
CA THR A 150 10.93 4.57 -7.42
C THR A 150 10.89 3.56 -6.27
N ILE A 151 9.73 3.38 -5.62
CA ILE A 151 9.54 2.48 -4.48
C ILE A 151 9.88 1.04 -4.87
N THR A 152 9.40 0.57 -6.03
CA THR A 152 9.66 -0.80 -6.48
C THR A 152 11.13 -1.06 -6.83
N ASN A 153 11.86 -0.04 -7.31
CA ASN A 153 13.32 -0.13 -7.47
C ASN A 153 14.05 -0.21 -6.12
N THR A 154 13.61 0.59 -5.14
CA THR A 154 14.16 0.55 -3.77
C THR A 154 13.93 -0.82 -3.14
N LEU A 155 12.71 -1.34 -3.25
CA LEU A 155 12.33 -2.65 -2.75
C LEU A 155 13.17 -3.77 -3.38
N ALA A 156 13.37 -3.72 -4.71
CA ALA A 156 14.24 -4.65 -5.41
C ALA A 156 15.67 -4.61 -4.86
N SER A 157 16.23 -3.41 -4.69
CA SER A 157 17.59 -3.22 -4.15
C SER A 157 17.75 -3.75 -2.72
N PHE A 158 16.68 -3.75 -1.91
CA PHE A 158 16.70 -4.22 -0.53
C PHE A 158 16.43 -5.72 -0.38
N LEU A 159 15.52 -6.28 -1.19
CA LEU A 159 15.05 -7.66 -1.07
C LEU A 159 15.72 -8.64 -2.02
N GLU A 160 16.40 -8.18 -3.07
CA GLU A 160 17.08 -9.06 -4.00
C GLU A 160 18.44 -9.52 -3.46
N PRO A 161 18.72 -10.85 -3.49
CA PRO A 161 20.06 -11.34 -3.29
C PRO A 161 21.01 -10.76 -4.34
N ALA A 162 22.24 -10.44 -3.93
CA ALA A 162 23.30 -10.07 -4.86
C ALA A 162 23.45 -11.13 -5.96
N GLY A 163 23.27 -10.74 -7.23
CA GLY A 163 23.40 -11.62 -8.38
C GLY A 163 22.09 -12.11 -9.03
N THR A 164 20.93 -11.57 -8.65
CA THR A 164 19.66 -11.84 -9.34
C THR A 164 19.68 -11.23 -10.74
N VAL A 165 19.78 -12.07 -11.79
CA VAL A 165 19.77 -11.65 -13.19
C VAL A 165 18.36 -11.80 -13.75
N TYR A 166 17.66 -10.69 -13.95
CA TYR A 166 16.49 -10.68 -14.84
C TYR A 166 16.94 -10.68 -16.30
N ASN A 167 16.23 -11.41 -17.15
CA ASN A 167 16.50 -11.47 -18.59
C ASN A 167 16.70 -10.07 -19.18
N SER A 168 17.71 -9.94 -20.06
CA SER A 168 18.38 -8.70 -20.50
C SER A 168 17.53 -7.63 -21.19
N ALA A 169 16.20 -7.74 -21.16
CA ALA A 169 15.30 -6.72 -21.68
C ALA A 169 15.17 -5.51 -20.73
N TYR A 170 15.71 -5.57 -19.51
CA TYR A 170 15.60 -4.47 -18.55
C TYR A 170 16.77 -4.45 -17.55
N LYS A 171 17.39 -3.27 -17.36
CA LYS A 171 18.29 -2.96 -16.26
C LYS A 171 17.57 -2.06 -15.24
N PRO A 172 17.67 -2.33 -13.93
CA PRO A 172 17.18 -1.41 -12.90
C PRO A 172 17.76 -0.01 -13.13
N GLY A 173 16.92 1.01 -13.20
CA GLY A 173 17.31 2.40 -13.50
C GLY A 173 17.10 2.86 -14.95
N SER A 174 16.50 2.04 -15.82
CA SER A 174 16.02 2.47 -17.13
C SER A 174 14.51 2.70 -17.08
N ILE A 175 14.07 3.83 -16.52
CA ILE A 175 12.86 4.64 -16.79
C ILE A 175 13.07 5.91 -15.97
#